data_AF-A0A918U905-F1
#
_entry.id   AF-A0A918U905-F1
#
_cell.length_a   1.000
_cell.length_b   1.000
_cell.length_c   1.000
_cell.angle_alpha   90.00
_cell.angle_beta   90.00
_cell.angle_gamma   90.00
#
_symmetry.space_group_name_H-M   'P 1'
#
loop_
_entity.id
_entity.type
_entity.pdbx_description
1 polymer ?
#
loop_
_entity_poly.entity_id
_entity_poly.type
_entity_poly.pdbx_seq_one_letter_code
_entity_poly.pdbx_strand_id
1 'polypeptide(L)'
;MAICFFLSGEWLMLPVAFFIAFFATILADREQLAEMDASTAAMLLEGRQRPVFPAELFRGRELLFYRAGCPIYRYLVARDGLWQLLGEDGKVRQEDGMIRVFPGYVYQRVERPSAK
;
A
#
# COMPACT_ATOMS: atom_id res chain seq x y z
N MET A 1 1.53 -32.76 -39.55
CA MET A 1 2.74 -32.40 -40.34
C MET A 1 3.70 -31.44 -39.62
N ALA A 2 3.40 -30.86 -38.44
CA ALA A 2 4.39 -30.08 -37.68
C ALA A 2 5.27 -30.97 -36.78
N ILE A 3 4.69 -32.03 -36.22
CA ILE A 3 5.35 -32.91 -35.23
C ILE A 3 6.52 -33.69 -35.84
N CYS A 4 6.43 -34.11 -37.10
CA CYS A 4 7.51 -34.82 -37.79
C CYS A 4 8.71 -33.93 -38.15
N PHE A 5 8.54 -32.60 -38.18
CA PHE A 5 9.62 -31.64 -38.46
C PHE A 5 10.50 -31.38 -37.22
N PHE A 6 10.00 -31.68 -36.02
CA PHE A 6 10.77 -31.62 -34.78
C PHE A 6 11.68 -32.83 -34.56
N LEU A 7 11.54 -33.90 -35.36
CA LEU A 7 12.32 -35.14 -35.21
C LEU A 7 13.69 -35.10 -35.90
N SER A 8 14.00 -34.08 -36.70
CA SER A 8 15.39 -33.78 -37.08
C SER A 8 16.10 -33.20 -35.87
N GLY A 9 17.08 -33.93 -35.32
CA GLY A 9 17.68 -33.69 -34.00
C GLY A 9 18.21 -32.28 -33.73
N GLU A 10 18.42 -31.45 -34.75
CA GLU A 10 18.83 -30.06 -34.63
C GLU A 10 17.72 -29.13 -34.09
N TRP A 11 16.44 -29.41 -34.38
CA TRP A 11 15.31 -28.59 -33.92
C TRP A 11 14.75 -29.03 -32.56
N LEU A 12 15.15 -30.20 -32.07
CA LEU A 12 14.74 -30.74 -30.77
C LEU A 12 15.53 -30.13 -29.61
N MET A 13 16.74 -29.62 -29.88
CA MET A 13 17.57 -28.92 -28.88
C MET A 13 16.91 -27.63 -28.38
N LEU A 14 16.19 -26.91 -29.25
CA LEU A 14 15.57 -25.63 -28.90
C LEU A 14 14.45 -25.76 -27.85
N PRO A 15 13.43 -26.63 -28.01
CA PRO A 15 12.42 -26.82 -26.98
C PRO A 15 13.03 -27.42 -25.71
N VAL A 16 14.01 -28.32 -25.83
CA VAL A 16 14.70 -28.89 -24.65
C VAL A 16 15.43 -27.81 -23.85
N ALA A 17 16.22 -26.96 -24.50
CA ALA A 17 16.90 -25.84 -23.85
C ALA A 17 15.89 -24.84 -23.25
N PHE A 18 14.79 -24.57 -23.95
CA PHE A 18 13.70 -23.75 -23.44
C PHE A 18 13.09 -24.33 -22.16
N PHE A 19 12.77 -25.63 -22.15
CA PHE A 19 12.24 -26.28 -20.96
C PHE A 19 13.26 -26.28 -19.81
N ILE A 20 14.53 -26.56 -20.08
CA ILE A 20 15.59 -26.51 -19.06
C ILE A 20 15.68 -25.11 -18.44
N ALA A 21 15.73 -24.05 -19.26
CA ALA A 21 15.77 -22.68 -18.78
C ALA A 21 14.51 -22.29 -18.00
N PHE A 22 13.34 -22.74 -18.47
CA PHE A 22 12.07 -22.50 -17.81
C PHE A 22 11.99 -23.17 -16.44
N PHE A 23 12.38 -24.44 -16.34
CA PHE A 23 12.42 -25.16 -15.06
C PHE A 23 13.48 -24.61 -14.11
N ALA A 24 14.65 -24.21 -14.63
CA ALA A 24 15.67 -23.54 -13.82
C ALA A 24 15.16 -22.21 -13.24
N THR A 25 14.44 -21.42 -14.04
CA THR A 25 13.80 -20.18 -13.58
C THR A 25 12.77 -20.44 -12.50
N ILE A 26 11.90 -21.44 -12.68
CA ILE A 26 10.89 -21.81 -11.66
C ILE A 26 11.57 -22.24 -10.36
N LEU A 27 12.63 -23.06 -10.43
CA LEU A 27 13.31 -23.52 -9.23
C LEU A 27 13.97 -22.36 -8.48
N ALA A 28 14.66 -21.46 -9.20
CA ALA A 28 15.26 -20.26 -8.62
C ALA A 28 14.21 -19.33 -8.00
N ASP A 29 13.06 -19.14 -8.66
CA ASP A 29 11.96 -18.32 -8.15
C ASP A 29 11.38 -18.91 -6.86
N ARG A 30 11.30 -20.25 -6.75
CA ARG A 30 10.86 -20.92 -5.53
C ARG A 30 11.84 -20.78 -4.37
N GLU A 31 13.14 -20.85 -4.64
CA GLU A 31 14.17 -20.62 -3.62
C GLU A 31 14.12 -19.18 -3.11
N GLN A 32 13.99 -18.21 -4.03
CA GLN A 32 13.85 -16.80 -3.68
C GLN A 32 12.57 -16.52 -2.87
N LEU A 33 11.45 -17.14 -3.23
CA LEU A 33 10.20 -17.01 -2.46
C LEU A 33 10.26 -17.69 -1.10
N ALA A 34 11.01 -18.79 -0.96
CA ALA A 34 11.23 -19.47 0.31
C ALA A 34 12.17 -18.68 1.25
N GLU A 35 13.12 -17.94 0.68
CA GLU A 35 14.03 -17.04 1.38
C GLU A 35 13.40 -15.66 1.66
N MET A 36 12.27 -15.34 1.02
CA MET A 36 11.58 -14.07 1.20
C MET A 36 10.97 -13.98 2.61
N ASP A 37 11.57 -13.14 3.45
CA ASP A 37 11.17 -12.95 4.83
C ASP A 37 9.71 -12.47 4.95
N ALA A 38 9.02 -12.91 6.01
CA ALA A 38 7.63 -12.59 6.27
C ALA A 38 7.38 -11.07 6.38
N SER A 39 8.41 -10.31 6.78
CA SER A 39 8.38 -8.83 6.79
C SER A 39 8.30 -8.22 5.38
N THR A 40 9.00 -8.81 4.41
CA THR A 40 9.00 -8.37 3.00
C THR A 40 7.70 -8.76 2.31
N ALA A 41 7.19 -9.96 2.60
CA ALA A 41 5.86 -10.38 2.16
C ALA A 41 4.76 -9.48 2.74
N ALA A 42 4.88 -9.06 4.01
CA ALA A 42 3.95 -8.13 4.64
C ALA A 42 3.99 -6.72 4.00
N MET A 43 5.17 -6.21 3.64
CA MET A 43 5.28 -4.95 2.88
C MET A 43 4.61 -5.01 1.50
N LEU A 44 4.69 -6.16 0.82
CA LEU A 44 4.02 -6.38 -0.47
C LEU A 44 2.49 -6.55 -0.30
N LEU A 45 2.04 -7.10 0.83
CA LEU A 45 0.63 -7.31 1.17
C LEU A 45 -0.03 -6.11 1.87
N GLU A 46 0.74 -5.12 2.33
CA GLU A 46 0.25 -3.91 3.03
C GLU A 46 -0.60 -2.96 2.18
N GLY A 47 -0.98 -3.35 0.97
CA GLY A 47 -1.73 -2.56 -0.01
C GLY A 47 -3.20 -2.27 0.32
N ARG A 48 -3.59 -2.18 1.59
CA ARG A 48 -4.81 -1.43 1.98
C ARG A 48 -4.45 -0.17 2.76
N GLN A 49 -3.36 0.49 2.38
CA GLN A 49 -3.09 1.84 2.83
C GLN A 49 -4.25 2.73 2.36
N ARG A 50 -5.07 3.20 3.30
CA ARG A 50 -6.12 4.17 2.99
C ARG A 50 -5.47 5.38 2.32
N PRO A 51 -6.11 5.95 1.29
CA PRO A 51 -5.54 7.06 0.54
C PRO A 51 -5.19 8.21 1.50
N VAL A 52 -3.99 8.76 1.33
CA VAL A 52 -3.56 9.95 2.05
C VAL A 52 -4.17 11.15 1.36
N PHE A 53 -4.95 11.93 2.09
CA PHE A 53 -5.56 13.15 1.58
C PHE A 53 -4.58 14.34 1.69
N PRO A 54 -4.54 15.21 0.67
CA PRO A 54 -3.85 16.48 0.75
C PRO A 54 -4.42 17.37 1.86
N ALA A 55 -3.56 18.11 2.56
CA ALA A 55 -3.98 19.02 3.63
C ALA A 55 -4.79 20.21 3.08
N GLU A 56 -4.60 20.57 1.80
CA GLU A 56 -5.27 21.67 1.10
C GLU A 56 -6.78 21.44 0.95
N LEU A 57 -7.25 20.20 1.06
CA LEU A 57 -8.67 19.86 0.99
C LEU A 57 -9.44 20.27 2.25
N PHE A 58 -8.74 20.60 3.34
CA PHE A 58 -9.33 20.86 4.64
C PHE A 58 -9.05 22.29 5.09
N ARG A 59 -10.02 22.89 5.78
CA ARG A 59 -9.78 24.12 6.55
C ARG A 59 -9.36 23.76 7.97
N GLY A 60 -8.17 24.17 8.35
CA GLY A 60 -7.64 23.96 9.69
C GLY A 60 -8.26 24.87 10.75
N ARG A 61 -8.51 24.32 11.94
CA ARG A 61 -8.90 25.05 13.14
C ARG A 61 -8.04 24.61 14.31
N GLU A 62 -7.57 25.58 15.09
CA GLU A 62 -6.63 25.40 16.22
C GLU A 62 -5.32 24.75 15.76
N LEU A 63 -4.40 25.59 15.26
CA LEU A 63 -3.05 25.17 14.89
C LEU A 63 -2.32 24.66 16.14
N LEU A 64 -1.75 23.46 16.05
CA LEU A 64 -0.99 22.87 17.13
C LEU A 64 0.51 23.05 16.92
N PHE A 65 1.02 22.66 15.75
CA PHE A 65 2.45 22.71 15.41
C PHE A 65 2.66 22.56 13.89
N TYR A 66 3.92 22.62 13.45
CA TYR A 66 4.33 22.36 12.06
C TYR A 66 5.11 21.07 11.96
N ARG A 67 4.91 20.31 10.87
CA ARG A 67 5.71 19.13 10.55
C ARG A 67 5.95 19.04 9.05
N ALA A 68 7.20 18.79 8.65
CA ALA A 68 7.60 18.72 7.24
C ALA A 68 7.15 19.96 6.42
N GLY A 69 7.15 21.14 7.03
CA GLY A 69 6.68 22.38 6.39
C GLY A 69 5.16 22.56 6.34
N CYS A 70 4.37 21.59 6.82
CA CYS A 70 2.91 21.67 6.84
C CYS A 70 2.35 22.01 8.23
N PRO A 71 1.34 22.89 8.32
CA PRO A 71 0.63 23.16 9.57
C PRO A 71 -0.27 21.99 9.97
N ILE A 72 -0.18 21.56 11.23
CA ILE A 72 -1.01 20.51 11.80
C ILE A 72 -2.02 21.13 12.75
N TYR A 73 -3.30 20.89 12.48
CA TYR A 73 -4.42 21.44 13.23
C TYR A 73 -5.06 20.39 14.13
N ARG A 74 -5.62 20.81 15.26
CA ARG A 74 -6.43 19.95 16.14
C ARG A 74 -7.67 19.45 15.41
N TYR A 75 -8.30 20.35 14.65
CA TYR A 75 -9.51 20.05 13.89
C TYR A 75 -9.35 20.42 12.42
N LEU A 76 -9.85 19.56 11.55
CA LEU A 76 -9.96 19.77 10.12
C LEU A 76 -11.45 19.83 9.74
N VAL A 77 -11.83 20.86 9.01
CA VAL A 77 -13.20 21.05 8.50
C VAL A 77 -13.19 20.77 7.00
N ALA A 78 -14.01 19.80 6.58
CA ALA A 78 -14.28 19.50 5.17
C ALA A 78 -15.77 19.68 4.87
N ARG A 79 -16.17 19.51 3.60
CA ARG A 79 -17.58 19.61 3.18
C ARG A 79 -18.47 18.58 3.87
N ASP A 80 -17.90 17.44 4.25
CA ASP A 80 -18.59 16.27 4.79
C ASP A 80 -18.61 16.22 6.33
N GLY A 81 -17.87 17.09 7.02
CA GLY A 81 -17.90 17.14 8.48
C GLY A 81 -16.67 17.76 9.14
N LEU A 82 -16.62 17.57 10.45
CA LEU A 82 -15.50 17.94 11.31
C LEU A 82 -14.68 16.70 11.61
N TRP A 83 -13.36 16.85 11.56
CA TRP A 83 -12.39 15.80 11.76
C TRP A 83 -11.44 16.20 12.88
N GLN A 84 -11.21 15.33 13.87
CA GLN A 84 -10.34 15.60 15.02
C GLN A 84 -9.07 14.78 14.93
N LEU A 85 -7.93 15.42 15.24
CA LEU A 85 -6.62 14.78 15.24
C LEU A 85 -6.56 13.68 16.31
N LEU A 86 -6.27 12.45 15.89
CA LEU A 86 -5.99 11.33 16.79
C LEU A 86 -4.49 11.18 17.06
N GLY A 87 -3.66 11.31 16.01
CA GLY A 87 -2.23 11.12 16.13
C GLY A 87 -1.55 10.79 14.82
N GLU A 88 -0.31 10.32 14.92
CA GLU A 88 0.50 9.93 13.77
C GLU A 88 0.10 8.55 13.25
N ASP A 89 0.17 8.39 11.94
CA ASP A 89 -0.05 7.10 11.31
C ASP A 89 0.96 6.04 11.78
N GLY A 90 0.49 4.81 11.96
CA GLY A 90 1.27 3.71 12.56
C GLY A 90 1.34 3.73 14.09
N LYS A 91 1.03 4.85 14.76
CA LYS A 91 0.89 4.92 16.24
C LYS A 91 -0.56 4.81 16.71
N VAL A 92 -1.52 5.06 15.83
CA VAL A 92 -2.95 5.01 16.11
C VAL A 92 -3.55 3.80 15.41
N ARG A 93 -4.42 3.06 16.12
CA ARG A 93 -5.19 1.96 15.53
C ARG A 93 -6.17 2.54 14.50
N GLN A 94 -5.99 2.21 13.23
CA GLN A 94 -6.90 2.67 12.18
C GLN A 94 -8.21 1.88 12.23
N GLU A 95 -9.33 2.58 12.45
CA GLU A 95 -10.69 2.02 12.43
C GLU A 95 -11.53 2.69 11.34
N ASP A 96 -12.71 2.16 11.04
CA ASP A 96 -13.62 2.77 10.07
C ASP A 96 -14.06 4.17 10.50
N GLY A 97 -14.17 5.10 9.53
CA GLY A 97 -14.46 6.51 9.80
C GLY A 97 -13.23 7.38 10.14
N MET A 98 -12.02 6.87 9.91
CA MET A 98 -10.77 7.63 10.02
C MET A 98 -10.16 7.94 8.65
N ILE A 99 -9.62 9.14 8.49
CA ILE A 99 -8.88 9.58 7.31
C ILE A 99 -7.41 9.81 7.65
N ARG A 100 -6.55 9.63 6.66
CA ARG A 100 -5.13 9.95 6.74
C ARG A 100 -4.87 11.22 5.95
N VAL A 101 -4.19 12.20 6.56
CA VAL A 101 -3.89 13.50 5.96
C VAL A 101 -2.38 13.70 5.96
N PHE A 102 -1.84 14.26 4.88
CA PHE A 102 -0.42 14.60 4.79
C PHE A 102 -0.02 15.55 5.94
N PRO A 103 1.17 15.38 6.58
CA PRO A 103 2.27 14.46 6.28
C PRO A 103 2.21 13.13 7.05
N GLY A 104 1.03 12.50 7.18
CA GLY A 104 0.89 11.19 7.82
C GLY A 104 0.24 11.25 9.20
N TYR A 105 -0.75 12.13 9.38
CA TYR A 105 -1.58 12.17 10.58
C TYR A 105 -2.96 11.58 10.32
N VAL A 106 -3.53 10.95 11.34
CA VAL A 106 -4.85 10.33 11.29
C VAL A 106 -5.86 11.21 12.02
N TYR A 107 -7.00 11.42 11.38
CA TYR A 107 -8.12 12.16 11.91
C TYR A 107 -9.39 11.29 11.94
N GLN A 108 -10.21 11.46 12.97
CA GLN A 108 -11.51 10.80 13.10
C GLN A 108 -12.65 11.78 12.91
N ARG A 109 -13.71 11.34 12.25
CA ARG A 109 -14.92 12.15 12.11
C ARG A 109 -15.58 12.36 13.48
N VAL A 110 -15.83 13.61 13.82
CA VAL A 110 -16.59 13.97 15.01
C VAL A 110 -18.06 14.06 14.61
N GLU A 111 -18.88 13.14 15.11
CA GLU A 111 -20.33 13.35 15.09
C GLU A 111 -20.63 14.56 15.95
N ARG A 112 -21.29 15.57 15.37
CA ARG A 112 -21.70 16.77 16.10
C ARG A 112 -22.45 16.28 17.35
N PRO A 113 -22.02 16.64 18.58
CA PRO A 113 -22.70 16.17 19.77
C PRO A 113 -24.16 16.61 19.67
N SER A 114 -25.07 15.63 19.67
CA SER A 114 -26.49 15.89 19.83
C SER A 114 -26.64 16.64 21.14
N ALA A 115 -26.99 17.93 21.06
CA ALA A 115 -27.28 18.72 22.24
C ALA A 115 -28.46 18.04 22.97
N LYS A 116 -28.18 17.52 24.15
CA LYS A 116 -29.20 17.09 25.12
C LYS A 116 -29.18 18.07 26.27
#